data_AF-A0A7T8KJQ3-F1
#
_entry.id   AF-A0A7T8KJQ3-F1
#
_cell.length_a   1.000
_cell.length_b   1.000
_cell.length_c   1.000
_cell.angle_alpha   90.00
_cell.angle_beta   90.00
_cell.angle_gamma   90.00
#
_symmetry.space_group_name_H-M   'P 1'
#
loop_
_entity.id
_entity.type
_entity.pdbx_description
1 polymer ?
#
loop_
_entity_poly.entity_id
_entity_poly.type
_entity_poly.pdbx_seq_one_letter_code
_entity_poly.pdbx_strand_id
1 'polypeptide(L)'
;PPISTEHCDWLYGIFGHETSCTRYWTCWNGTATEQFCVGGLLYNEETHACDWPQNVLGCQKHPLCKDDANGNVPLGKSCNRYWACQGGYPRLQRCPAMLVFDKLRKRCVSPPTADCDIPATTPASVPHIGKAVPEGGKPLKRSGGRRRNGAPTRNAPIPLEELSGGEEISGAEAPFAIPQDASELEESS
;
A
#
# COMPACT_ATOMS: atom_id res chain seq x y z
N PRO A 1 -11.67 29.10 17.90
CA PRO A 1 -10.78 28.87 16.73
C PRO A 1 -10.74 27.36 16.45
N PRO A 2 -10.47 26.93 15.21
CA PRO A 2 -10.22 25.52 14.98
C PRO A 2 -8.99 25.03 15.72
N ILE A 3 -9.05 23.76 16.12
CA ILE A 3 -7.94 23.08 16.78
C ILE A 3 -7.20 22.30 15.69
N SER A 4 -6.01 22.78 15.34
CA SER A 4 -5.08 22.11 14.45
C SER A 4 -4.11 21.24 15.23
N THR A 5 -3.73 20.10 14.67
CA THR A 5 -2.67 19.22 15.18
C THR A 5 -1.68 18.91 14.07
N GLU A 6 -0.65 18.11 14.35
CA GLU A 6 0.29 17.65 13.32
C GLU A 6 -0.46 16.91 12.20
N HIS A 7 -0.25 17.33 10.94
CA HIS A 7 -0.90 16.81 9.73
C HIS A 7 -2.42 17.03 9.61
N CYS A 8 -3.05 17.70 10.57
CA CYS A 8 -4.48 17.93 10.61
C CYS A 8 -4.76 19.42 10.82
N ASP A 9 -5.22 20.11 9.77
CA ASP A 9 -5.67 21.50 9.93
C ASP A 9 -6.92 21.59 10.81
N TRP A 10 -7.70 20.50 10.85
CA TRP A 10 -8.90 20.34 11.67
C TRP A 10 -8.93 18.97 12.34
N LEU A 11 -9.64 18.86 13.48
CA LEU A 11 -9.76 17.60 14.23
C LEU A 11 -10.32 16.42 13.40
N TYR A 12 -11.10 16.70 12.36
CA TYR A 12 -11.68 15.69 11.47
C TYR A 12 -11.53 16.12 10.02
N GLY A 13 -11.11 15.20 9.16
CA GLY A 13 -10.97 15.48 7.74
C GLY A 13 -9.96 14.60 7.04
N ILE A 14 -9.74 14.93 5.77
CA ILE A 14 -8.73 14.33 4.90
C ILE A 14 -7.82 15.47 4.43
N PHE A 15 -6.50 15.29 4.57
CA PHE A 15 -5.51 16.33 4.27
C PHE A 15 -4.38 15.79 3.40
N GLY A 16 -3.78 16.64 2.58
CA GLY A 16 -2.67 16.26 1.72
C GLY A 16 -1.42 15.87 2.51
N HIS A 17 -0.66 14.89 2.00
CA HIS A 17 0.66 14.57 2.53
C HIS A 17 1.72 15.50 1.93
N GLU A 18 2.63 15.99 2.76
CA GLU A 18 3.55 17.10 2.46
C GLU A 18 4.55 16.78 1.34
N THR A 19 5.00 15.53 1.24
CA THR A 19 6.04 15.09 0.29
C THR A 19 5.53 14.15 -0.81
N SER A 20 4.25 13.80 -0.83
CA SER A 20 3.74 12.79 -1.76
C SER A 20 2.24 12.93 -2.01
N CYS A 21 1.86 13.25 -3.25
CA CYS A 21 0.44 13.25 -3.63
C CYS A 21 -0.18 11.84 -3.70
N THR A 22 0.61 10.75 -3.62
CA THR A 22 0.05 9.39 -3.55
C THR A 22 -0.43 9.03 -2.13
N ARG A 23 -0.22 9.92 -1.17
CA ARG A 23 -0.50 9.72 0.25
C ARG A 23 -1.34 10.89 0.74
N TYR A 24 -2.10 10.64 1.79
CA TYR A 24 -2.90 11.64 2.47
C TYR A 24 -3.08 11.25 3.93
N TRP A 25 -3.52 12.19 4.74
CA TRP A 25 -3.81 12.00 6.15
C TRP A 25 -5.31 11.91 6.36
N THR A 26 -5.78 10.90 7.09
CA THR A 26 -7.13 10.89 7.65
C THR A 26 -7.06 11.25 9.12
N CYS A 27 -7.78 12.28 9.51
CA CYS A 27 -7.77 12.79 10.88
C CYS A 27 -9.05 12.41 11.62
N TRP A 28 -8.88 11.85 12.81
CA TRP A 28 -9.96 11.57 13.74
C TRP A 28 -9.61 12.13 15.12
N ASN A 29 -10.38 13.11 15.57
CA ASN A 29 -10.12 13.85 16.81
C ASN A 29 -8.66 14.35 16.92
N GLY A 30 -8.12 14.88 15.82
CA GLY A 30 -6.74 15.40 15.72
C GLY A 30 -5.65 14.31 15.62
N THR A 31 -6.02 13.03 15.60
CA THR A 31 -5.06 11.93 15.35
C THR A 31 -5.00 11.65 13.86
N ALA A 32 -3.86 11.96 13.24
CA ALA A 32 -3.60 11.68 11.83
C ALA A 32 -3.23 10.21 11.63
N THR A 33 -3.85 9.57 10.64
CA THR A 33 -3.45 8.26 10.13
C THR A 33 -3.10 8.39 8.66
N GLU A 34 -1.93 7.89 8.29
CA GLU A 34 -1.49 7.93 6.91
C GLU A 34 -2.24 6.91 6.05
N GLN A 35 -2.68 7.35 4.88
CA GLN A 35 -3.34 6.52 3.89
C GLN A 35 -2.70 6.67 2.52
N PHE A 36 -3.01 5.72 1.65
CA PHE A 36 -2.53 5.66 0.27
C PHE A 36 -3.72 5.71 -0.68
N CYS A 37 -3.66 6.58 -1.68
CA CYS A 37 -4.64 6.57 -2.76
C CYS A 37 -4.53 5.27 -3.57
N VAL A 38 -5.64 4.58 -3.80
CA VAL A 38 -5.63 3.27 -4.47
C VAL A 38 -5.32 3.44 -5.96
N GLY A 39 -4.72 2.43 -6.59
CA GLY A 39 -4.69 2.34 -8.06
C GLY A 39 -3.87 3.40 -8.79
N GLY A 40 -3.01 4.16 -8.11
CA GLY A 40 -2.24 5.25 -8.73
C GLY A 40 -2.98 6.57 -8.81
N LEU A 41 -4.14 6.67 -8.15
CA LEU A 41 -4.81 7.95 -7.89
C LEU A 41 -3.93 8.84 -7.01
N LEU A 42 -4.21 10.14 -7.06
CA LEU A 42 -3.50 11.17 -6.30
C LEU A 42 -4.50 11.94 -5.46
N TYR A 43 -4.07 12.37 -4.28
CA TYR A 43 -4.89 13.21 -3.43
C TYR A 43 -5.10 14.57 -4.09
N ASN A 44 -6.36 14.93 -4.28
CA ASN A 44 -6.82 16.21 -4.77
C ASN A 44 -7.26 17.07 -3.58
N GLU A 45 -6.58 18.19 -3.34
CA GLU A 45 -6.90 19.11 -2.25
C GLU A 45 -8.25 19.80 -2.45
N GLU A 46 -8.67 20.05 -3.69
CA GLU A 46 -9.92 20.75 -3.99
C GLU A 46 -11.15 19.89 -3.63
N THR A 47 -11.07 18.59 -3.92
CA THR A 47 -12.17 17.65 -3.64
C THR A 47 -12.00 16.89 -2.33
N HIS A 48 -10.87 17.08 -1.63
CA HIS A 48 -10.45 16.31 -0.45
C HIS A 48 -10.55 14.78 -0.64
N ALA A 49 -10.17 14.30 -1.83
CA ALA A 49 -10.32 12.90 -2.21
C ALA A 49 -9.23 12.44 -3.19
N CYS A 50 -9.09 11.12 -3.35
CA CYS A 50 -8.21 10.57 -4.37
C CYS A 50 -8.86 10.67 -5.75
N ASP A 51 -8.19 11.33 -6.68
CA ASP A 51 -8.66 11.58 -8.03
C ASP A 51 -7.58 11.19 -9.05
N TRP A 52 -7.94 11.22 -10.32
CA TRP A 52 -7.02 10.90 -11.40
C TRP A 52 -5.93 11.96 -11.54
N PRO A 53 -4.70 11.57 -11.93
CA PRO A 53 -3.57 12.50 -12.00
C PRO A 53 -3.78 13.76 -12.85
N GLN A 54 -4.68 13.72 -13.84
CA GLN A 54 -4.94 14.86 -14.72
C GLN A 54 -5.81 15.93 -14.05
N ASN A 55 -6.55 15.56 -13.00
CA ASN A 55 -7.40 16.45 -12.22
C ASN A 55 -6.66 17.06 -11.02
N VAL A 56 -5.46 16.53 -10.67
CA VAL A 56 -4.67 17.00 -9.53
C VAL A 56 -3.61 17.99 -9.98
N LEU A 57 -3.90 19.27 -9.79
CA LEU A 57 -2.95 20.35 -10.10
C LEU A 57 -1.75 20.32 -9.14
N GLY A 58 -0.57 20.70 -9.65
CA GLY A 58 0.65 20.83 -8.85
C GLY A 58 1.38 19.52 -8.53
N CYS A 59 0.81 18.35 -8.85
CA CYS A 59 1.48 17.09 -8.57
C CYS A 59 2.42 16.62 -9.70
N GLN A 60 3.72 16.88 -9.55
CA GLN A 60 4.73 16.49 -10.55
C GLN A 60 5.16 15.02 -10.40
N LYS A 61 5.33 14.32 -11.53
CA LYS A 61 5.90 12.97 -11.56
C LYS A 61 7.33 12.99 -11.02
N HIS A 62 7.69 12.00 -10.21
CA HIS A 62 9.01 11.95 -9.62
C HIS A 62 10.05 11.52 -10.66
N PRO A 63 11.25 12.14 -10.72
CA PRO A 63 12.32 11.72 -11.61
C PRO A 63 12.78 10.26 -11.48
N LEU A 64 12.43 9.60 -10.36
CA LEU A 64 12.78 8.19 -10.11
C LEU A 64 11.98 7.25 -11.02
N CYS A 65 10.75 7.64 -11.38
CA CYS A 65 9.83 6.87 -12.21
C CYS A 65 9.77 7.41 -13.65
N LYS A 66 10.84 8.09 -14.09
CA LYS A 66 10.91 8.68 -15.44
C LYS A 66 11.04 7.60 -16.51
N ASP A 67 11.86 6.59 -16.25
CA ASP A 67 12.16 5.53 -17.23
C ASP A 67 11.03 4.51 -17.35
N ASP A 68 10.43 4.15 -16.21
CA ASP A 68 9.28 3.26 -16.15
C ASP A 68 8.27 3.79 -15.12
N ALA A 69 7.13 4.25 -15.63
CA ALA A 69 6.06 4.82 -14.83
C ALA A 69 5.39 3.78 -13.90
N ASN A 70 5.52 2.49 -14.20
CA ASN A 70 4.91 1.39 -13.45
C ASN A 70 5.95 0.34 -12.98
N GLY A 71 7.24 0.68 -13.07
CA GLY A 71 8.34 -0.22 -12.75
C GLY A 71 8.74 -0.20 -11.28
N ASN A 72 9.68 -1.08 -10.93
CA ASN A 72 10.29 -1.09 -9.59
C ASN A 72 11.70 -0.51 -9.63
N VAL A 73 12.02 0.36 -8.68
CA VAL A 73 13.31 1.05 -8.57
C VAL A 73 14.00 0.65 -7.26
N PRO A 74 15.29 0.26 -7.27
CA PRO A 74 16.00 -0.15 -6.06
C PRO A 74 16.18 1.01 -5.08
N LEU A 75 16.04 0.72 -3.78
CA LEU A 75 16.26 1.70 -2.71
C LEU A 75 17.64 1.55 -2.07
N GLY A 76 18.65 2.19 -2.67
CA GLY A 76 20.01 2.27 -2.11
C GLY A 76 20.59 0.90 -1.69
N LYS A 77 20.93 0.76 -0.40
CA LYS A 77 21.45 -0.49 0.21
C LYS A 77 20.37 -1.36 0.87
N SER A 78 19.10 -0.98 0.77
CA SER A 78 18.03 -1.76 1.38
C SER A 78 17.81 -3.07 0.62
N CYS A 79 17.86 -4.19 1.34
CA CYS A 79 17.64 -5.52 0.73
C CYS A 79 16.17 -5.89 0.62
N ASN A 80 15.30 -5.40 1.50
CA ASN A 80 13.89 -5.79 1.54
C ASN A 80 12.94 -4.63 1.18
N ARG A 81 13.45 -3.50 0.70
CA ARG A 81 12.66 -2.31 0.33
C ARG A 81 13.02 -1.83 -1.05
N TYR A 82 12.02 -1.33 -1.77
CA TYR A 82 12.15 -0.79 -3.11
C TYR A 82 11.05 0.25 -3.35
N TRP A 83 11.19 1.06 -4.38
CA TRP A 83 10.11 1.93 -4.87
C TRP A 83 9.32 1.17 -5.94
N ALA A 84 8.01 1.06 -5.78
CA ALA A 84 7.11 0.68 -6.86
C ALA A 84 6.53 1.96 -7.46
N CYS A 85 6.79 2.21 -8.73
CA CYS A 85 6.21 3.32 -9.45
C CYS A 85 4.77 2.96 -9.85
N GLN A 86 3.87 3.92 -9.74
CA GLN A 86 2.51 3.79 -10.25
C GLN A 86 2.16 5.10 -10.96
N GLY A 87 1.99 5.05 -12.29
CA GLY A 87 1.72 6.24 -13.10
C GLY A 87 2.82 7.32 -13.08
N GLY A 88 4.05 6.98 -12.68
CA GLY A 88 5.16 7.94 -12.52
C GLY A 88 5.37 8.43 -11.08
N TYR A 89 4.66 7.85 -10.11
CA TYR A 89 4.77 8.23 -8.69
C TYR A 89 5.31 7.06 -7.85
N PRO A 90 6.43 7.24 -7.14
CA PRO A 90 7.08 6.17 -6.40
C PRO A 90 6.37 5.92 -5.07
N ARG A 91 6.12 4.64 -4.77
CA ARG A 91 5.55 4.18 -3.51
C ARG A 91 6.52 3.24 -2.81
N LEU A 92 6.78 3.48 -1.54
CA LEU A 92 7.75 2.68 -0.79
C LEU A 92 7.16 1.32 -0.48
N GLN A 93 7.69 0.27 -1.08
CA GLN A 93 7.24 -1.09 -0.89
C GLN A 93 8.28 -1.91 -0.13
N ARG A 94 7.78 -2.92 0.57
CA ARG A 94 8.61 -3.98 1.15
C ARG A 94 8.41 -5.25 0.34
N CYS A 95 9.47 -6.02 0.18
CA CYS A 95 9.33 -7.37 -0.34
C CYS A 95 8.47 -8.20 0.60
N PRO A 96 7.57 -9.05 0.07
CA PRO A 96 6.76 -9.92 0.90
C PRO A 96 7.65 -10.96 1.59
N ALA A 97 7.27 -11.33 2.82
CA ALA A 97 8.01 -12.27 3.66
C ALA A 97 9.50 -11.88 3.82
N MET A 98 10.40 -12.86 3.75
CA MET A 98 11.86 -12.68 3.88
C MET A 98 12.55 -12.63 2.51
N LEU A 99 11.85 -12.20 1.46
CA LEU A 99 12.44 -12.03 0.14
C LEU A 99 13.31 -10.77 0.09
N VAL A 100 14.28 -10.77 -0.83
CA VAL A 100 15.17 -9.64 -1.09
C VAL A 100 14.93 -9.08 -2.50
N PHE A 101 15.06 -7.78 -2.66
CA PHE A 101 14.86 -7.09 -3.93
C PHE A 101 16.09 -7.24 -4.81
N ASP A 102 15.95 -7.98 -5.91
CA ASP A 102 16.97 -8.11 -6.93
C ASP A 102 17.01 -6.83 -7.79
N LYS A 103 18.12 -6.10 -7.71
CA LYS A 103 18.31 -4.81 -8.38
C LYS A 103 18.41 -4.93 -9.90
N LEU A 104 18.81 -6.10 -10.42
CA LEU A 104 18.92 -6.37 -11.85
C LEU A 104 17.59 -6.84 -12.41
N ARG A 105 16.93 -7.77 -11.71
CA ARG A 105 15.63 -8.34 -12.14
C ARG A 105 14.42 -7.48 -11.77
N LYS A 106 14.63 -6.42 -10.99
CA LYS A 106 13.59 -5.48 -10.49
C LYS A 106 12.42 -6.16 -9.79
N ARG A 107 12.69 -7.25 -9.07
CA ARG A 107 11.67 -8.03 -8.35
C ARG A 107 12.21 -8.65 -7.08
N CYS A 108 11.30 -9.00 -6.17
CA CYS A 108 11.64 -9.75 -4.98
C CYS A 108 11.95 -11.22 -5.33
N VAL A 109 13.05 -11.74 -4.82
CA VAL A 109 13.55 -13.10 -5.02
C VAL A 109 13.98 -13.72 -3.69
N SER A 110 14.16 -15.04 -3.67
CA SER A 110 14.67 -15.73 -2.48
C SER A 110 16.12 -15.34 -2.22
N PRO A 111 16.51 -15.03 -0.98
CA PRO A 111 17.91 -14.89 -0.59
C PRO A 111 18.62 -16.26 -0.59
N PRO A 112 19.97 -16.29 -0.59
CA PRO A 112 20.87 -15.14 -0.75
C PRO A 112 20.95 -14.67 -2.21
N THR A 113 21.31 -13.41 -2.40
CA THR A 113 21.61 -12.84 -3.72
C THR A 113 22.96 -12.14 -3.68
N ALA A 114 23.54 -11.84 -4.86
CA ALA A 114 24.87 -11.22 -4.96
C ALA A 114 25.06 -9.96 -4.10
N ASP A 115 23.98 -9.20 -3.86
CA ASP A 115 24.01 -7.94 -3.10
C ASP A 115 23.42 -8.05 -1.68
N CYS A 116 22.79 -9.17 -1.34
CA CYS A 116 22.00 -9.31 -0.12
C CYS A 116 22.07 -10.72 0.46
N ASP A 117 22.73 -10.81 1.61
CA ASP A 117 22.72 -11.97 2.49
C ASP A 117 21.81 -11.69 3.68
N ILE A 118 20.81 -12.55 3.90
CA ILE A 118 20.10 -12.57 5.19
C ILE A 118 20.91 -13.48 6.10
N PRO A 119 21.35 -13.02 7.29
CA PRO A 119 21.98 -13.93 8.24
C PRO A 119 20.95 -14.99 8.58
N ALA A 120 21.24 -16.25 8.22
CA ALA A 120 20.46 -17.37 8.72
C ALA A 120 20.50 -17.26 10.24
N THR A 121 19.33 -17.17 10.88
CA THR A 121 19.26 -17.40 12.32
C THR A 121 19.65 -18.86 12.48
N THR A 122 20.93 -19.10 12.74
CA THR A 122 21.43 -20.41 13.11
C THR A 122 20.54 -20.86 14.27
N PRO A 123 19.76 -21.96 14.15
CA PRO A 123 19.16 -22.52 15.34
C PRO A 123 20.33 -22.76 16.28
N ALA A 124 20.27 -22.15 17.47
CA ALA A 124 21.35 -22.24 18.46
C ALA A 124 21.79 -23.70 18.51
N SER A 125 23.02 -23.97 18.08
CA SER A 125 23.61 -25.29 18.15
C SER A 125 23.59 -25.68 19.61
N VAL A 126 22.60 -26.48 20.00
CA VAL A 126 22.63 -27.18 21.27
C VAL A 126 23.95 -27.93 21.27
N PRO A 127 24.82 -27.76 22.29
CA PRO A 127 26.04 -28.53 22.36
C PRO A 127 25.63 -29.99 22.45
N HIS A 128 25.81 -30.74 21.36
CA HIS A 128 25.73 -32.18 21.40
C HIS A 128 26.90 -32.68 22.24
N ILE A 129 26.68 -32.78 23.55
CA ILE A 129 27.50 -33.59 24.44
C ILE A 129 27.38 -35.02 23.91
N GLY A 130 28.50 -35.51 23.37
CA GLY A 130 28.63 -36.89 22.96
C GLY A 130 28.32 -37.81 24.13
N LYS A 131 27.28 -38.62 23.97
CA LYS A 131 27.13 -39.86 24.72
C LYS A 131 26.96 -40.97 23.70
N ALA A 132 27.94 -41.86 23.70
CA ALA A 132 27.93 -43.11 22.96
C ALA A 132 26.62 -43.86 23.19
N VAL A 133 25.98 -44.27 22.11
CA VAL A 133 24.84 -45.19 22.12
C VAL A 133 25.41 -46.61 22.07
N PRO A 134 25.12 -47.49 23.04
CA PRO A 134 25.31 -48.92 22.84
C PRO A 134 24.17 -49.49 22.01
N GLU A 135 24.50 -50.30 21.01
CA GLU A 135 23.55 -51.10 20.24
C GLU A 135 22.79 -52.09 21.13
N GLY A 136 21.49 -52.27 20.85
CA GLY A 136 20.75 -53.47 21.24
C GLY A 136 19.35 -53.22 21.79
N GLY A 137 18.31 -53.36 20.96
CA GLY A 137 16.92 -53.35 21.43
C GLY A 137 15.85 -53.53 20.35
N LYS A 138 15.40 -54.78 20.21
CA LYS A 138 14.29 -55.40 19.45
C LYS A 138 13.17 -54.53 18.82
N PRO A 139 12.58 -54.97 17.68
CA PRO A 139 11.51 -54.24 16.99
C PRO A 139 10.15 -54.39 17.67
N LEU A 140 9.47 -53.26 17.95
CA LEU A 140 8.06 -53.24 18.37
C LEU A 140 7.12 -53.16 17.16
N LYS A 141 6.09 -54.01 17.22
CA LYS A 141 5.06 -54.22 16.18
C LYS A 141 4.22 -52.97 15.91
N ARG A 142 4.00 -52.70 14.62
CA ARG A 142 3.18 -51.60 14.11
C ARG A 142 1.69 -51.97 14.16
N SER A 143 0.98 -51.51 15.18
CA SER A 143 -0.48 -51.62 15.26
C SER A 143 -1.14 -50.46 14.52
N GLY A 144 -1.89 -50.76 13.47
CA GLY A 144 -2.59 -49.77 12.64
C GLY A 144 -3.69 -49.04 13.40
N GLY A 145 -3.69 -47.70 13.28
CA GLY A 145 -4.76 -46.82 13.75
C GLY A 145 -5.39 -46.06 12.59
N ARG A 146 -6.59 -46.48 12.21
CA ARG A 146 -7.47 -45.85 11.20
C ARG A 146 -8.23 -44.70 11.86
N ARG A 147 -8.06 -43.44 11.41
CA ARG A 147 -8.98 -42.31 11.71
C ARG A 147 -9.10 -41.46 10.44
N ARG A 148 -10.17 -41.67 9.67
CA ARG A 148 -11.45 -40.93 9.64
C ARG A 148 -11.31 -39.58 8.94
N ASN A 149 -11.76 -39.60 7.68
CA ASN A 149 -12.03 -38.45 6.83
C ASN A 149 -13.01 -37.49 7.54
N GLY A 150 -12.63 -36.23 7.66
CA GLY A 150 -13.51 -35.13 8.03
C GLY A 150 -13.19 -33.93 7.14
N ALA A 151 -13.95 -33.80 6.05
CA ALA A 151 -13.99 -32.59 5.25
C ALA A 151 -15.02 -31.63 5.84
N PRO A 152 -14.73 -30.31 5.86
CA PRO A 152 -15.78 -29.31 5.75
C PRO A 152 -15.55 -28.47 4.48
N THR A 153 -16.48 -28.69 3.54
CA THR A 153 -17.16 -27.72 2.67
C THR A 153 -16.42 -26.45 2.24
N ARG A 154 -16.15 -26.40 0.93
CA ARG A 154 -15.84 -25.22 0.12
C ARG A 154 -16.96 -24.18 0.23
N ASN A 155 -16.61 -22.92 0.53
CA ASN A 155 -17.46 -21.79 0.21
C ASN A 155 -17.41 -21.56 -1.31
N ALA A 156 -18.56 -21.69 -1.97
CA ALA A 156 -18.77 -21.30 -3.36
C ALA A 156 -19.13 -19.81 -3.45
N PRO A 157 -18.83 -19.14 -4.58
CA PRO A 157 -19.14 -17.72 -4.78
C PRO A 157 -20.64 -17.50 -5.07
N ILE A 158 -21.14 -16.34 -4.65
CA ILE A 158 -22.51 -15.85 -4.92
C ILE A 158 -22.54 -15.29 -6.36
N PRO A 159 -23.60 -15.52 -7.16
CA PRO A 159 -23.65 -15.07 -8.56
C PRO A 159 -23.85 -13.55 -8.66
N LEU A 160 -23.17 -12.95 -9.63
CA LEU A 160 -23.56 -11.70 -10.28
C LEU A 160 -24.80 -12.00 -11.14
N GLU A 161 -25.94 -11.38 -10.83
CA GLU A 161 -26.78 -10.65 -11.80
C GLU A 161 -28.06 -10.10 -11.14
N GLU A 162 -28.59 -9.06 -11.77
CA GLU A 162 -29.89 -8.40 -11.57
C GLU A 162 -29.96 -7.30 -10.50
N LEU A 163 -29.75 -6.05 -10.94
CA LEU A 163 -30.74 -4.98 -10.81
C LEU A 163 -30.53 -3.98 -11.95
N SER A 164 -31.12 -4.29 -13.10
CA SER A 164 -31.49 -3.29 -14.10
C SER A 164 -32.79 -2.60 -13.66
N GLY A 165 -32.77 -1.28 -13.62
CA GLY A 165 -33.90 -0.39 -13.34
C GLY A 165 -33.32 0.93 -12.83
N GLY A 166 -33.23 2.02 -13.57
CA GLY A 166 -34.20 2.53 -14.54
C GLY A 166 -35.22 3.39 -13.80
N GLU A 167 -34.79 4.54 -13.27
CA GLU A 167 -35.71 5.61 -12.90
C GLU A 167 -35.06 6.96 -13.23
N GLU A 168 -35.55 7.55 -14.32
CA GLU A 168 -35.38 8.98 -14.58
C GLU A 168 -36.10 9.76 -13.49
N ILE A 169 -35.38 10.68 -12.84
CA ILE A 169 -36.02 11.81 -12.16
C ILE A 169 -35.52 13.10 -12.79
N SER A 170 -36.44 13.67 -13.57
CA SER A 170 -36.43 15.01 -14.11
C SER A 170 -36.23 16.07 -13.02
N GLY A 171 -35.49 17.13 -13.38
CA GLY A 171 -35.90 18.49 -13.10
C GLY A 171 -35.85 18.96 -11.65
N ALA A 172 -34.77 19.67 -11.31
CA ALA A 172 -34.83 20.79 -10.40
C ALA A 172 -33.84 21.86 -10.87
N GLU A 173 -34.30 22.71 -11.78
CA GLU A 173 -33.84 24.10 -11.83
C GLU A 173 -34.31 24.80 -10.55
N ALA A 174 -33.41 25.54 -9.89
CA ALA A 174 -33.75 26.73 -9.12
C ALA A 174 -32.48 27.50 -8.72
N PRO A 175 -32.58 28.81 -8.41
CA PRO A 175 -31.85 29.85 -9.13
C PRO A 175 -31.01 30.72 -8.18
N PHE A 176 -30.66 31.93 -8.64
CA PHE A 176 -30.04 33.08 -7.95
C PHE A 176 -28.50 33.12 -8.00
N ALA A 177 -27.94 33.85 -8.96
CA ALA A 177 -27.73 35.32 -8.97
C ALA A 177 -26.41 35.71 -8.28
N ILE A 178 -25.40 36.01 -9.09
CA ILE A 178 -24.27 36.86 -8.71
C ILE A 178 -24.37 38.12 -9.60
N PRO A 179 -24.56 39.32 -9.02
CA PRO A 179 -24.42 40.55 -9.78
C PRO A 179 -22.94 40.89 -10.01
N GLN A 180 -22.78 41.73 -11.01
CA GLN A 180 -21.57 42.07 -11.75
C GLN A 180 -20.52 42.86 -10.94
N ASP A 181 -19.32 42.85 -11.51
CA ASP A 181 -18.38 43.98 -11.60
C ASP A 181 -17.46 44.28 -10.41
N ALA A 182 -16.16 44.03 -10.63
CA ALA A 182 -15.13 45.05 -10.49
C ALA A 182 -13.85 44.55 -11.20
N SER A 183 -13.71 44.96 -12.45
CA SER A 183 -12.43 45.00 -13.17
C SER A 183 -11.47 46.02 -12.53
N GLU A 184 -10.20 45.62 -12.46
CA GLU A 184 -8.98 46.43 -12.65
C GLU A 184 -8.69 47.68 -11.81
N LEU A 185 -7.47 47.73 -11.25
CA LEU A 185 -6.36 48.68 -11.52
C LEU A 185 -5.25 48.32 -10.51
N GLU A 186 -4.04 47.91 -10.94
CA GLU A 186 -2.83 48.75 -11.08
C GLU A 186 -2.61 49.69 -9.86
N GLU A 187 -1.47 49.84 -9.21
CA GLU A 187 -0.07 49.81 -9.63
C GLU A 187 0.84 49.86 -8.38
N SER A 188 2.14 49.67 -8.61
CA SER A 188 3.30 49.83 -7.73
C SER A 188 3.24 50.79 -6.52
N SER A 189 3.86 50.39 -5.40
CA SER A 189 5.08 50.99 -4.79
C SER A 189 5.43 50.32 -3.46
#